data_AF-A0A497GGH9-F1
#
_entry.id   AF-A0A497GGH9-F1
#
_cell.length_a   1.000
_cell.length_b   1.000
_cell.length_c   1.000
_cell.angle_alpha   90.00
_cell.angle_beta   90.00
_cell.angle_gamma   90.00
#
_symmetry.space_group_name_H-M   'P 1'
#
loop_
_entity.id
_entity.type
_entity.pdbx_description
1 polymer ?
#
loop_
_entity_poly.entity_id
_entity_poly.type
_entity_poly.pdbx_seq_one_letter_code
_entity_poly.pdbx_strand_id
1 'polypeptide(L)'
;MGNVIVAFNTALPFYYGSIVVGKVYDEKILIFYTIAFTTALGREIIKGIRDIVGDKKSGVKTLPVILGARTSGIIASIFILIAVALSVLPLYYVKNVIGYLIPVILADILLLFTVVTMIISPTIDNAAKHRKITLLAMFFGILGFAFSNI
;
A
#
# COMPACT_ATOMS: atom_id res chain seq x y z
N MET A 1 -7.81 10.36 10.53
CA MET A 1 -6.42 10.83 10.65
C MET A 1 -5.45 9.71 11.06
N GLY A 2 -5.78 8.83 12.02
CA GLY A 2 -4.90 7.71 12.43
C GLY A 2 -4.35 6.87 11.27
N ASN A 3 -5.19 6.50 10.30
CA ASN A 3 -4.78 5.67 9.15
C ASN A 3 -3.68 6.32 8.29
N VAL A 4 -3.68 7.65 8.16
CA VAL A 4 -2.66 8.39 7.41
C VAL A 4 -1.34 8.38 8.15
N ILE A 5 -1.37 8.55 9.48
CA ILE A 5 -0.18 8.53 10.32
C ILE A 5 0.48 7.15 10.30
N VAL A 6 -0.29 6.07 10.34
CA VAL A 6 0.26 4.71 10.25
C VAL A 6 0.89 4.46 8.87
N ALA A 7 0.24 4.90 7.80
CA ALA A 7 0.80 4.81 6.45
C ALA A 7 2.11 5.62 6.32
N PHE A 8 2.15 6.82 6.90
CA PHE A 8 3.34 7.67 6.96
C PHE A 8 4.48 6.97 7.69
N ASN A 9 4.24 6.45 8.89
CA ASN A 9 5.21 5.69 9.67
C ASN A 9 5.69 4.42 8.96
N THR A 10 4.84 3.80 8.15
CA THR A 10 5.22 2.61 7.37
C THR A 10 6.16 2.95 6.22
N ALA A 11 6.01 4.13 5.61
CA ALA A 11 6.83 4.58 4.49
C ALA A 11 8.11 5.32 4.92
N LEU A 12 8.09 5.97 6.10
CA LEU A 12 9.20 6.75 6.65
C LEU A 12 10.57 6.05 6.62
N PRO A 13 10.71 4.73 6.87
CA PRO A 13 12.00 4.05 6.80
C PRO A 13 12.73 4.20 5.45
N PHE A 14 12.00 4.27 4.33
CA PHE A 14 12.59 4.50 3.01
C PHE A 14 13.27 5.88 2.95
N TYR A 15 12.56 6.92 3.38
CA TYR A 15 13.09 8.29 3.36
C TYR A 15 14.22 8.48 4.39
N TYR A 16 14.07 7.93 5.60
CA TYR A 16 15.12 7.98 6.61
C TYR A 16 16.41 7.28 6.14
N GLY A 17 16.28 6.12 5.49
CA GLY A 17 17.42 5.41 4.91
C GLY A 17 18.19 6.26 3.89
N SER A 18 17.50 7.09 3.10
CA SER A 18 18.12 8.01 2.15
C SER A 18 19.01 9.05 2.83
N ILE A 19 18.52 9.61 3.95
CA ILE A 19 19.23 10.63 4.72
C ILE A 19 20.52 10.04 5.31
N VAL A 20 20.45 8.82 5.87
CA VAL A 20 21.60 8.15 6.49
C VAL A 20 22.74 7.91 5.48
N VAL A 21 22.42 7.61 4.22
CA VAL A 21 23.42 7.39 3.16
C VAL A 21 23.80 8.68 2.41
N GLY A 22 23.41 9.86 2.92
CA GLY A 22 23.74 11.16 2.34
C GLY A 22 22.99 11.50 1.04
N LYS A 23 21.97 10.72 0.68
CA LYS A 23 21.12 10.91 -0.51
C LYS A 23 19.82 11.62 -0.15
N VAL A 24 19.94 12.83 0.40
CA VAL A 24 18.77 13.65 0.77
C VAL A 24 18.06 14.09 -0.52
N TYR A 25 16.73 13.95 -0.56
CA TYR A 25 15.91 14.26 -1.75
C TYR A 25 16.21 13.44 -3.01
N ASP A 26 16.76 12.22 -2.89
CA ASP A 26 16.88 11.32 -4.05
C ASP A 26 15.49 10.96 -4.59
N GLU A 27 15.20 11.43 -5.80
CA GLU A 27 13.93 11.24 -6.52
C GLU A 27 13.51 9.76 -6.54
N LYS A 28 14.49 8.84 -6.67
CA LYS A 28 14.25 7.40 -6.71
C LYS A 28 13.65 6.93 -5.40
N ILE A 29 14.18 7.40 -4.28
CA ILE A 29 13.73 6.98 -2.95
C ILE A 29 12.37 7.64 -2.62
N LEU A 30 12.12 8.86 -3.09
CA LEU A 30 10.81 9.49 -2.98
C LEU A 30 9.72 8.72 -3.73
N ILE A 31 10.04 8.13 -4.89
CA ILE A 31 9.09 7.26 -5.62
C ILE A 31 8.76 6.01 -4.76
N PHE A 32 9.77 5.31 -4.23
CA PHE A 32 9.53 4.13 -3.37
C PHE A 32 8.76 4.47 -2.10
N TYR A 33 9.11 5.59 -1.45
CA TYR A 33 8.38 6.13 -0.32
C TYR A 33 6.90 6.35 -0.68
N THR A 34 6.62 6.96 -1.83
CA THR A 34 5.25 7.27 -2.26
C THR A 34 4.46 5.99 -2.58
N ILE A 35 5.07 5.00 -3.22
CA ILE A 35 4.47 3.68 -3.47
C ILE A 35 4.14 2.98 -2.15
N ALA A 36 5.08 2.97 -1.20
CA ALA A 36 4.89 2.35 0.10
C ALA A 36 3.79 3.05 0.90
N PHE A 37 3.79 4.38 0.90
CA PHE A 37 2.78 5.20 1.58
C PHE A 37 1.38 4.98 1.02
N THR A 38 1.21 5.05 -0.29
CA THR A 38 -0.10 4.88 -0.95
C THR A 38 -0.64 3.46 -0.77
N THR A 39 0.21 2.44 -0.90
CA THR A 39 -0.16 1.05 -0.61
C THR A 39 -0.57 0.85 0.85
N ALA A 40 0.23 1.38 1.79
CA ALA A 40 -0.04 1.28 3.22
C ALA A 40 -1.36 1.99 3.58
N LEU A 41 -1.63 3.15 2.97
CA LEU A 41 -2.86 3.90 3.19
C LEU A 41 -4.09 3.13 2.71
N GLY A 42 -4.05 2.57 1.50
CA GLY A 42 -5.10 1.70 0.99
C GLY A 42 -5.33 0.49 1.92
N ARG A 43 -4.25 -0.14 2.38
CA ARG A 43 -4.30 -1.25 3.33
C ARG A 43 -4.91 -0.87 4.68
N GLU A 44 -4.61 0.30 5.25
CA GLU A 44 -5.25 0.77 6.50
C GLU A 44 -6.76 0.99 6.33
N ILE A 45 -7.20 1.46 5.16
CA ILE A 45 -8.64 1.58 4.88
C ILE A 45 -9.30 0.20 4.83
N ILE A 46 -8.68 -0.78 4.17
CA ILE A 46 -9.17 -2.17 4.14
C ILE A 46 -9.26 -2.74 5.56
N LYS A 47 -8.27 -2.47 6.43
CA LYS A 47 -8.37 -2.87 7.85
C LYS A 47 -9.57 -2.24 8.54
N GLY A 48 -9.82 -0.95 8.33
CA GLY A 48 -11.00 -0.29 8.89
C GLY A 48 -12.32 -0.94 8.43
N ILE A 49 -12.40 -1.48 7.21
CA ILE A 49 -13.62 -2.15 6.72
C ILE A 49 -13.88 -3.41 7.54
N ARG A 50 -12.83 -4.18 7.85
CA ARG A 50 -12.92 -5.36 8.71
C ARG A 50 -13.43 -4.97 10.11
N ASP A 51 -12.89 -3.89 10.66
CA ASP A 51 -13.11 -3.51 12.05
C ASP A 51 -14.37 -2.62 12.25
N ILE A 52 -15.15 -2.40 11.18
CA ILE A 52 -16.31 -1.49 11.16
C ILE A 52 -17.34 -1.75 12.27
N VAL A 53 -17.63 -3.01 12.61
CA VAL A 53 -18.60 -3.36 13.66
C VAL A 53 -18.06 -3.03 15.05
N GLY A 54 -16.76 -3.28 15.26
CA GLY A 54 -16.08 -2.96 16.51
C GLY A 54 -15.95 -1.44 16.70
N ASP A 55 -15.49 -0.75 15.66
CA ASP A 55 -15.33 0.71 15.66
C ASP A 55 -16.68 1.41 15.92
N LYS A 56 -17.76 0.93 15.29
CA LYS A 56 -19.11 1.48 15.51
C LYS A 56 -19.58 1.29 16.95
N LYS A 57 -19.35 0.12 17.55
CA LYS A 57 -19.70 -0.14 18.96
C LYS A 57 -18.90 0.74 19.93
N SER A 58 -17.63 1.00 19.61
CA SER A 58 -16.73 1.82 20.42
C SER A 58 -16.86 3.33 20.13
N GLY A 59 -17.79 3.75 19.28
CA GLY A 59 -17.99 5.17 18.92
C GLY A 59 -16.86 5.79 18.10
N VAL A 60 -15.97 4.98 17.51
CA VAL A 60 -14.83 5.44 16.72
C VAL A 60 -15.29 5.82 15.32
N LYS A 61 -15.01 7.06 14.90
CA LYS A 61 -15.39 7.59 13.59
C LYS A 61 -14.33 7.27 12.53
N THR A 62 -14.25 6.02 12.10
CA THR A 62 -13.36 5.60 10.98
C THR A 62 -14.03 5.85 9.62
N LEU A 63 -13.22 5.92 8.55
CA LEU A 63 -13.72 6.12 7.18
C LEU A 63 -14.81 5.09 6.81
N PRO A 64 -14.66 3.79 7.13
CA PRO A 64 -15.69 2.79 6.85
C PRO A 64 -16.93 2.92 7.72
N VAL A 65 -16.81 3.40 8.95
CA VAL A 65 -17.99 3.69 9.81
C VAL A 65 -18.80 4.86 9.25
N ILE A 66 -18.14 5.90 8.72
CA ILE A 66 -18.81 7.11 8.20
C ILE A 66 -19.38 6.89 6.79
N LEU A 67 -18.58 6.32 5.88
CA LEU A 67 -18.91 6.21 4.45
C LEU A 67 -19.40 4.82 4.03
N GLY A 68 -19.36 3.85 4.94
CA GLY A 68 -19.65 2.46 4.67
C GLY A 68 -18.49 1.71 4.01
N ALA A 69 -18.62 0.39 3.96
CA ALA A 69 -17.63 -0.51 3.40
C ALA A 69 -17.44 -0.32 1.89
N ARG A 70 -18.52 -0.07 1.14
CA ARG A 70 -18.48 0.07 -0.32
C ARG A 70 -17.64 1.26 -0.78
N THR A 71 -17.95 2.45 -0.28
CA THR A 71 -17.20 3.67 -0.60
C THR A 71 -15.76 3.57 -0.13
N SER A 72 -15.53 3.01 1.06
CA SER A 72 -14.18 2.81 1.58
C SER A 72 -13.36 1.81 0.75
N GLY A 73 -13.99 0.74 0.24
CA GLY A 73 -13.35 -0.22 -0.66
C GLY A 73 -12.90 0.44 -1.97
N ILE A 74 -13.72 1.33 -2.53
CA ILE A 74 -13.36 2.11 -3.71
C ILE A 74 -12.19 3.05 -3.42
N ILE A 75 -12.24 3.82 -2.31
CA ILE A 75 -11.17 4.74 -1.93
C ILE A 75 -9.85 3.98 -1.71
N ALA A 76 -9.90 2.84 -1.00
CA ALA A 76 -8.73 1.97 -0.81
C ALA A 76 -8.16 1.49 -2.15
N SER A 77 -9.04 1.10 -3.07
CA SER A 77 -8.67 0.64 -4.41
C SER A 77 -8.01 1.72 -5.24
N ILE A 78 -8.47 2.98 -5.15
CA ILE A 78 -7.83 4.12 -5.83
C ILE A 78 -6.39 4.28 -5.35
N PHE A 79 -6.15 4.28 -4.04
CA PHE A 79 -4.78 4.39 -3.51
C PHE A 79 -3.88 3.23 -3.94
N ILE A 80 -4.40 2.00 -3.95
CA ILE A 80 -3.64 0.83 -4.41
C ILE A 80 -3.37 0.90 -5.91
N LEU A 81 -4.34 1.33 -6.74
CA LEU A 81 -4.13 1.52 -8.17
C LEU A 81 -3.09 2.60 -8.47
N ILE A 82 -3.08 3.69 -7.70
CA ILE A 82 -2.02 4.70 -7.79
C ILE A 82 -0.66 4.06 -7.50
N ALA A 83 -0.55 3.24 -6.45
CA ALA A 83 0.69 2.56 -6.13
C ALA A 83 1.17 1.62 -7.26
N VAL A 84 0.25 0.85 -7.85
CA VAL A 84 0.55 -0.03 -9.00
C VAL A 84 0.96 0.80 -10.23
N ALA A 85 0.30 1.92 -10.51
CA ALA A 85 0.70 2.79 -11.62
C ALA A 85 2.10 3.39 -11.38
N LEU A 86 2.40 3.77 -10.14
CA LEU A 86 3.71 4.30 -9.75
C LEU A 86 4.82 3.23 -9.78
N SER A 87 4.51 1.93 -9.67
CA SER A 87 5.49 0.83 -9.71
C SER A 87 6.24 0.74 -11.05
N VAL A 88 5.74 1.37 -12.10
CA VAL A 88 6.40 1.46 -13.41
C VAL A 88 7.54 2.48 -13.39
N LEU A 89 7.44 3.55 -12.60
CA LEU A 89 8.42 4.65 -12.61
C LEU A 89 9.84 4.24 -12.19
N PRO A 90 10.05 3.37 -11.17
CA PRO A 90 11.39 2.92 -10.82
C PRO A 90 12.13 2.23 -11.96
N LEU A 91 11.44 1.67 -12.97
CA LEU A 91 12.08 0.99 -14.11
C LEU A 91 13.07 1.88 -14.87
N TYR A 92 12.88 3.20 -14.85
CA TYR A 92 13.82 4.16 -15.46
C TYR A 92 15.13 4.33 -14.68
N TYR A 93 15.16 3.91 -13.41
CA TYR A 93 16.24 4.21 -12.48
C TYR A 93 16.96 2.96 -11.95
N VAL A 94 16.32 1.78 -12.02
CA VAL A 94 16.89 0.53 -11.52
C VAL A 94 18.04 0.02 -12.38
N LYS A 95 19.15 -0.35 -11.74
CA LYS A 95 20.27 -1.00 -12.44
C LYS A 95 20.00 -2.47 -12.70
N ASN A 96 19.32 -3.14 -11.77
CA ASN A 96 18.96 -4.55 -11.88
C ASN A 96 17.46 -4.69 -12.17
N VAL A 97 17.10 -4.54 -13.44
CA VAL A 97 15.71 -4.59 -13.91
C VAL A 97 15.05 -5.93 -13.56
N ILE A 98 15.74 -7.06 -13.75
CA ILE A 98 15.17 -8.39 -13.49
C ILE A 98 14.91 -8.59 -11.99
N GLY A 99 15.86 -8.19 -11.14
CA GLY A 99 15.72 -8.28 -9.68
C GLY A 99 14.59 -7.42 -9.14
N TYR A 100 14.29 -6.29 -9.77
CA TYR A 100 13.14 -5.45 -9.46
C TYR A 100 11.82 -6.04 -9.98
N LEU A 101 11.78 -6.42 -11.25
CA LEU A 101 10.54 -6.69 -11.99
C LEU A 101 9.85 -7.98 -11.53
N ILE A 102 10.60 -9.05 -11.23
CA ILE A 102 10.03 -10.31 -10.75
C ILE A 102 9.19 -10.13 -9.47
N PRO A 103 9.74 -9.60 -8.36
CA PRO A 103 8.96 -9.41 -7.14
C PRO A 103 7.89 -8.34 -7.30
N VAL A 104 8.11 -7.28 -8.10
CA VAL A 104 7.11 -6.22 -8.29
C VAL A 104 5.89 -6.72 -9.06
N ILE A 105 6.06 -7.55 -10.10
CA ILE A 105 4.92 -8.19 -10.78
C ILE A 105 4.11 -9.04 -9.81
N LEU A 106 4.77 -9.80 -8.92
CA LEU A 106 4.07 -10.58 -7.90
C LEU A 106 3.29 -9.67 -6.93
N ALA A 107 3.89 -8.56 -6.51
CA ALA A 107 3.21 -7.56 -5.68
C ALA A 107 1.98 -6.98 -6.40
N ASP A 108 2.14 -6.54 -7.65
CA ASP A 108 1.09 -5.90 -8.44
C ASP A 108 -0.07 -6.84 -8.73
N ILE A 109 0.19 -8.12 -9.01
CA ILE A 109 -0.88 -9.14 -9.17
C ILE A 109 -1.72 -9.23 -7.88
N LEU A 110 -1.07 -9.30 -6.71
CA LEU A 110 -1.76 -9.39 -5.43
C LEU A 110 -2.52 -8.10 -5.08
N LEU A 111 -1.97 -6.95 -5.43
CA LEU A 111 -2.61 -5.64 -5.25
C LEU A 111 -3.81 -5.47 -6.18
N LEU A 112 -3.69 -5.81 -7.46
CA LEU A 112 -4.79 -5.77 -8.43
C LEU A 112 -5.90 -6.76 -8.06
N PHE A 113 -5.55 -7.96 -7.59
CA PHE A 113 -6.53 -8.89 -7.05
C PHE A 113 -7.30 -8.30 -5.85
N THR A 114 -6.62 -7.50 -5.03
CA THR A 114 -7.25 -6.77 -3.93
C THR A 114 -8.16 -5.66 -4.41
N VAL A 115 -7.74 -4.87 -5.40
CA VAL A 115 -8.56 -3.82 -6.03
C VAL A 115 -9.86 -4.39 -6.56
N VAL A 116 -9.79 -5.44 -7.39
CA VAL A 116 -10.98 -6.07 -7.98
C VAL A 116 -11.95 -6.54 -6.89
N THR A 117 -11.43 -7.21 -5.86
CA THR A 117 -12.26 -7.73 -4.78
C THR A 117 -12.89 -6.62 -3.93
N MET A 118 -12.15 -5.55 -3.62
CA MET A 118 -12.66 -4.43 -2.82
C MET A 118 -13.65 -3.54 -3.59
N ILE A 119 -13.58 -3.49 -4.93
CA ILE A 119 -14.57 -2.81 -5.76
C ILE A 119 -15.86 -3.63 -5.86
N ILE A 120 -15.76 -4.94 -6.11
CA ILE A 120 -16.92 -5.81 -6.39
C ILE A 120 -17.62 -6.24 -5.09
N SER A 121 -16.86 -6.60 -4.06
CA SER A 121 -17.40 -7.21 -2.82
C SER A 121 -16.59 -6.81 -1.58
N PRO A 122 -16.69 -5.55 -1.13
CA PRO A 122 -16.02 -5.04 0.08
C PRO A 122 -16.75 -5.51 1.36
N THR A 123 -16.78 -6.83 1.57
CA THR A 123 -17.31 -7.45 2.80
C THR A 123 -16.24 -7.51 3.89
N ILE A 124 -16.65 -7.68 5.14
CA ILE A 124 -15.74 -7.84 6.29
C ILE A 124 -14.80 -9.04 6.09
N ASP A 125 -15.33 -10.16 5.58
CA ASP A 125 -14.56 -11.38 5.33
C ASP A 125 -13.50 -11.18 4.24
N ASN A 126 -13.89 -10.54 3.12
CA ASN A 126 -12.94 -10.20 2.07
C ASN A 126 -11.90 -9.20 2.56
N ALA A 127 -12.28 -8.19 3.34
CA ALA A 127 -11.34 -7.25 3.94
C ALA A 127 -10.33 -7.97 4.87
N ALA A 128 -10.78 -8.95 5.66
CA ALA A 128 -9.91 -9.76 6.51
C ALA A 128 -8.90 -10.61 5.70
N LYS A 129 -9.35 -11.21 4.59
CA LYS A 129 -8.49 -11.95 3.66
C LYS A 129 -7.47 -11.02 2.99
N HIS A 130 -7.93 -9.92 2.44
CA HIS A 130 -7.10 -8.99 1.66
C HIS A 130 -6.14 -8.16 2.52
N ARG A 131 -6.39 -8.02 3.83
CA ARG A 131 -5.39 -7.51 4.78
C ARG A 131 -4.10 -8.34 4.80
N LYS A 132 -4.22 -9.68 4.68
CA LYS A 132 -3.06 -10.59 4.64
C LYS A 132 -2.39 -10.57 3.26
N ILE A 133 -3.19 -10.57 2.20
CA ILE A 133 -2.69 -10.51 0.81
C ILE A 133 -1.90 -9.24 0.56
N THR A 134 -2.42 -8.08 0.98
CA THR A 134 -1.70 -6.80 0.86
C THR A 134 -0.41 -6.76 1.67
N LEU A 135 -0.35 -7.42 2.84
CA LEU A 135 0.90 -7.56 3.58
C LEU A 135 1.94 -8.37 2.80
N LEU A 136 1.51 -9.46 2.17
CA LEU A 136 2.37 -10.28 1.32
C LEU A 136 2.81 -9.50 0.06
N ALA A 137 1.92 -8.71 -0.55
CA ALA A 137 2.26 -7.84 -1.67
C ALA A 137 3.32 -6.79 -1.28
N MET A 138 3.17 -6.15 -0.11
CA MET A 138 4.16 -5.21 0.41
C MET A 138 5.51 -5.86 0.67
N PHE A 139 5.54 -7.11 1.15
CA PHE A 139 6.78 -7.88 1.31
C PHE A 139 7.50 -8.06 -0.03
N PHE A 140 6.78 -8.44 -1.09
CA PHE A 140 7.36 -8.50 -2.44
C PHE A 140 7.80 -7.13 -2.95
N GLY A 141 7.05 -6.05 -2.68
CA GLY A 141 7.47 -4.69 -3.01
C GLY A 141 8.81 -4.30 -2.35
N ILE A 142 9.02 -4.68 -1.08
CA ILE A 142 10.29 -4.48 -0.37
C ILE A 142 11.42 -5.31 -1.01
N LEU A 143 11.16 -6.55 -1.40
CA LEU A 143 12.14 -7.36 -2.14
C LEU A 143 12.52 -6.71 -3.48
N GLY A 144 11.53 -6.16 -4.20
CA GLY A 144 11.77 -5.41 -5.43
C GLY A 144 12.68 -4.21 -5.19
N PHE A 145 12.41 -3.42 -4.16
CA PHE A 145 13.30 -2.33 -3.74
C PHE A 145 14.71 -2.84 -3.41
N ALA A 146 14.83 -3.88 -2.58
CA ALA A 146 16.12 -4.43 -2.15
C ALA A 146 16.97 -4.95 -3.32
N PHE A 147 16.35 -5.57 -4.33
CA PHE A 147 17.05 -6.11 -5.50
C PHE A 147 17.16 -5.15 -6.68
N SER A 148 16.59 -3.95 -6.57
CA SER A 148 16.57 -2.92 -7.62
C SER A 148 17.95 -2.35 -7.98
N ASN A 149 18.88 -2.40 -7.02
CA ASN A 149 20.24 -1.84 -7.08
C ASN A 149 20.27 -0.34 -7.48
N ILE A 150 19.36 0.45 -6.88
CA ILE A 150 19.33 1.92 -6.88
C ILE A 150 20.27 2.55 -5.85
#